data_AF-A0A7V6X464-F1
#
_entry.id   AF-A0A7V6X464-F1
#
_cell.length_a   1.000
_cell.length_b   1.000
_cell.length_c   1.000
_cell.angle_alpha   90.00
_cell.angle_beta   90.00
_cell.angle_gamma   90.00
#
_symmetry.space_group_name_H-M   'P 1'
#
loop_
_entity.id
_entity.type
_entity.pdbx_description
1 polymer ?
#
loop_
_entity_poly.entity_id
_entity_poly.type
_entity_poly.pdbx_seq_one_letter_code
_entity_poly.pdbx_strand_id
1 'polypeptide(L)' 'MVTETALLEMGWKLDNSYAELPDKFYTNINPTPVRAPKLIILNHTLATTLGLKVELLQKSGGSDKGTKRVFRRLK' A
#
# COMPACT_ATOMS: atom_id res chain seq x y z
N MET A 1 5.74 -5.60 -11.88
CA MET A 1 4.30 -5.96 -11.94
C MET A 1 4.06 -6.90 -10.78
N VAL A 2 3.35 -6.46 -9.73
CA VAL A 2 2.91 -7.38 -8.68
C VAL A 2 1.77 -8.19 -9.29
N THR A 3 1.89 -9.51 -9.29
CA THR A 3 0.92 -10.41 -9.91
C THR A 3 -0.39 -10.36 -9.11
N GLU A 4 -1.52 -10.27 -9.80
CA GLU A 4 -2.87 -10.18 -9.22
C GLU A 4 -3.19 -11.33 -8.24
N THR A 5 -2.57 -12.49 -8.46
CA THR A 5 -2.57 -13.65 -7.56
C THR A 5 -2.05 -13.34 -6.15
N ALA A 6 -1.05 -12.49 -6.00
CA ALA A 6 -0.45 -12.17 -4.69
C ALA A 6 -1.34 -11.27 -3.83
N LEU A 7 -2.16 -10.40 -4.44
CA LEU A 7 -3.10 -9.54 -3.71
C LEU A 7 -4.28 -10.35 -3.15
N LEU A 8 -4.79 -11.29 -3.95
CA LEU A 8 -5.83 -12.22 -3.52
C LEU A 8 -5.32 -13.15 -2.41
N GLU A 9 -4.06 -13.59 -2.49
CA GLU A 9 -3.41 -14.38 -1.43
C GLU A 9 -3.34 -13.64 -0.09
N MET A 10 -3.17 -12.32 -0.09
CA MET A 10 -3.16 -11.49 1.12
C MET A 10 -4.57 -11.09 1.61
N GLY A 11 -5.62 -11.40 0.83
CA GLY A 11 -7.01 -11.08 1.15
C GLY A 11 -7.43 -9.66 0.75
N TRP A 12 -6.62 -8.94 -0.03
CA TRP A 12 -6.96 -7.59 -0.47
C TRP A 12 -8.04 -7.64 -1.56
N LYS A 13 -9.24 -7.18 -1.22
CA LYS A 13 -10.37 -6.96 -2.13
C LYS A 13 -10.71 -5.48 -2.20
N LEU A 14 -9.76 -4.68 -2.66
CA LEU A 14 -9.95 -3.24 -2.78
C LEU A 14 -10.69 -2.92 -4.09
N ASP A 15 -11.94 -2.48 -3.97
CA ASP A 15 -12.69 -1.86 -5.05
C ASP A 15 -12.67 -0.34 -4.85
N ASN A 16 -12.04 0.39 -5.77
CA ASN A 16 -11.78 1.82 -5.61
C ASN A 16 -12.75 2.66 -6.45
N SER A 17 -14.02 2.66 -6.05
CA SER A 17 -15.07 3.47 -6.70
C SER A 17 -14.77 4.98 -6.70
N TYR A 18 -13.91 5.47 -5.80
CA TYR A 18 -13.49 6.88 -5.78
C TYR A 18 -12.63 7.27 -6.98
N ALA A 19 -11.93 6.31 -7.60
CA ALA A 19 -11.16 6.53 -8.81
C ALA A 19 -12.03 6.65 -10.07
N GLU A 20 -13.30 6.26 -10.00
CA GLU A 20 -14.25 6.37 -11.12
C GLU A 20 -14.88 7.77 -11.22
N LEU A 21 -14.71 8.61 -10.20
CA LEU A 21 -15.18 9.98 -10.21
C LEU A 21 -14.44 10.82 -11.27
N PRO A 22 -15.02 11.92 -11.77
CA PRO A 22 -14.30 12.84 -12.65
C PRO A 22 -13.01 13.39 -12.01
N ASP A 23 -11.97 13.64 -12.83
CA ASP A 23 -10.64 14.10 -12.40
C ASP A 23 -10.61 15.42 -11.60
N LYS A 24 -11.73 16.15 -11.54
CA LYS A 24 -11.87 17.33 -10.68
C LYS A 24 -11.98 16.98 -9.19
N PHE A 25 -12.37 15.75 -8.86
CA PHE A 25 -12.62 15.32 -7.49
C PHE A 25 -11.42 14.65 -6.82
N TYR A 26 -10.39 14.28 -7.58
CA TYR A 26 -9.20 13.64 -7.01
C TYR A 26 -7.93 14.01 -7.78
N THR A 27 -6.78 13.69 -7.20
CA THR A 27 -5.49 13.79 -7.88
C THR A 27 -4.67 12.56 -7.54
N ASN A 28 -4.02 11.97 -8.54
CA ASN A 28 -3.14 10.83 -8.32
C ASN A 28 -1.80 11.32 -7.74
N ILE A 29 -1.47 10.89 -6.53
CA ILE A 29 -0.26 11.29 -5.81
C ILE A 29 0.47 10.03 -5.34
N ASN A 30 1.75 9.95 -5.68
CA ASN A 30 2.62 8.89 -5.16
C ASN A 30 2.96 9.19 -3.69
N PRO A 31 2.86 8.20 -2.78
CA PRO A 31 3.24 8.40 -1.40
C PRO A 31 4.73 8.71 -1.29
N THR A 32 5.10 9.67 -0.45
CA THR A 32 6.49 10.00 -0.18
C THR A 32 7.11 8.91 0.70
N PRO A 33 8.15 8.20 0.25
CA PRO A 33 8.76 7.12 1.02
C PRO A 33 9.51 7.67 2.24
N VAL A 34 9.44 6.95 3.36
CA VAL A 34 10.09 7.35 4.62
C VAL A 34 11.41 6.62 4.79
N ARG A 35 12.32 7.20 5.59
CA ARG A 35 13.62 6.59 5.86
C ARG A 35 13.43 5.38 6.79
N ALA A 36 13.41 4.18 6.20
CA ALA A 36 13.29 2.89 6.88
C ALA A 36 11.92 2.65 7.56
N PRO A 37 10.83 2.44 6.79
CA PRO A 37 9.56 2.03 7.34
C PRO A 37 9.66 0.65 7.98
N LYS A 38 8.97 0.51 9.11
CA LYS A 38 8.84 -0.72 9.87
C LYS A 38 7.42 -0.79 10.42
N LEU A 39 6.85 -1.98 10.43
CA LEU A 39 5.59 -2.24 11.09
C LEU A 39 5.80 -2.22 12.62
N ILE A 40 5.12 -1.32 13.32
CA ILE A 40 5.22 -1.16 14.78
C ILE A 40 4.02 -1.81 15.47
N ILE A 41 2.80 -1.54 14.98
CA ILE A 41 1.54 -2.11 15.50
C ILE A 41 0.66 -2.46 14.31
N LEU A 42 0.00 -3.62 14.36
CA LEU A 42 -1.03 -4.03 13.43
C LEU A 42 -2.35 -4.23 14.18
N ASN A 43 -3.45 -3.68 13.66
CA ASN A 43 -4.78 -3.92 14.24
C ASN A 43 -5.30 -5.29 13.79
N HIS A 44 -5.13 -6.29 14.66
CA HIS A 44 -5.53 -7.66 14.43
C HIS A 44 -7.03 -7.83 14.20
N THR A 45 -7.85 -7.24 15.07
CA THR A 45 -9.30 -7.33 14.99
C THR A 45 -9.83 -6.72 13.70
N LEU A 46 -9.31 -5.56 13.30
CA LEU A 46 -9.72 -4.94 12.03
C LEU A 46 -9.26 -5.78 10.83
N ALA A 47 -8.04 -6.28 10.84
CA ALA A 47 -7.51 -7.09 9.74
C ALA A 47 -8.34 -8.38 9.54
N THR A 48 -8.75 -9.05 10.61
CA THR A 48 -9.62 -10.24 10.48
C THR A 48 -11.02 -9.88 9.99
N THR A 49 -11.61 -8.77 10.45
CA THR A 49 -12.92 -8.32 9.95
C THR A 49 -12.91 -7.95 8.47
N LEU A 50 -11.78 -7.44 7.96
CA LEU A 50 -11.59 -7.13 6.53
C LEU A 50 -11.25 -8.37 5.69
N GLY A 51 -11.10 -9.55 6.31
CA GLY A 51 -10.72 -10.79 5.62
C GLY A 51 -9.24 -10.84 5.20
N LEU A 52 -8.39 -10.02 5.81
CA LEU A 52 -6.96 -9.97 5.51
C LEU A 52 -6.20 -11.07 6.26
N LYS A 53 -5.18 -11.64 5.60
CA LYS A 53 -4.30 -12.63 6.23
C LYS A 53 -3.24 -11.95 7.09
N VAL A 54 -3.53 -11.85 8.39
CA VAL A 54 -2.68 -11.21 9.41
C VAL A 54 -1.22 -11.68 9.36
N GLU A 55 -1.00 -12.99 9.24
CA GLU A 55 0.34 -13.59 9.22
C GLU A 55 1.20 -13.06 8.06
N LEU A 56 0.59 -12.86 6.88
CA LEU A 56 1.28 -12.31 5.71
C LEU A 56 1.54 -10.81 5.85
N LEU A 57 0.63 -10.07 6.49
CA LEU A 57 0.80 -8.64 6.74
C LEU A 57 1.92 -8.35 7.74
N GLN A 58 2.04 -9.15 8.79
CA GLN A 58 3.15 -9.04 9.74
C GLN A 58 4.50 -9.33 9.09
N LYS A 59 4.55 -10.34 8.20
CA LYS A 59 5.79 -10.73 7.49
C LYS A 59 6.22 -9.69 6.45
N SER A 60 5.28 -9.02 5.79
CA SER A 60 5.54 -8.07 4.69
C SER A 60 5.80 -6.64 5.14
N GLY A 61 5.37 -6.24 6.35
CA GLY A 61 5.55 -4.90 6.90
C GLY A 61 6.98 -4.48 7.24
N GLY A 62 7.99 -5.23 6.78
CA GLY A 62 9.39 -5.06 7.15
C GLY A 62 10.30 -4.36 6.13
N SER A 63 9.84 -3.94 4.95
CA SER A 63 10.73 -3.29 3.96
C SER A 63 9.99 -2.41 2.96
N ASP A 64 10.20 -1.08 3.04
CA ASP A 64 9.97 -0.20 1.89
C ASP A 64 10.77 -0.76 0.72
N LYS A 65 10.09 -1.04 -0.39
CA LYS A 65 10.76 -1.00 -1.68
C LYS A 65 10.50 0.36 -2.30
N GLY A 66 10.97 1.39 -1.59
CA GLY A 66 11.06 2.76 -2.08
C GLY A 66 11.89 2.78 -3.36
N THR A 67 11.22 2.75 -4.51
CA THR A 67 11.87 2.96 -5.81
C THR A 67 12.33 4.41 -5.83
N LYS A 68 13.60 4.64 -5.48
CA LYS A 68 14.23 5.97 -5.49
C LYS A 68 14.29 6.48 -6.93
N ARG A 69 13.31 7.30 -7.37
CA ARG A 69 13.56 8.25 -8.47
C ARG A 69 14.24 9.47 -7.87
N VAL A 70 15.51 9.62 -8.21
CA VAL A 70 16.36 10.73 -7.80
C VAL A 70 15.93 11.97 -8.58
N PHE A 71 15.08 12.83 -8.00
CA PHE A 71 14.85 14.16 -8.57
C PHE A 71 15.95 15.10 -8.10
N ARG A 72 16.96 15.26 -8.94
CA ARG A 72 17.98 16.31 -8.79
C ARG A 72 17.27 17.66 -9.03
N ARG A 73 17.13 18.46 -7.98
CA ARG A 73 16.64 19.85 -8.08
C ARG A 73 17.71 20.67 -8.80
N LEU A 74 17.42 21.14 -10.01
CA LEU A 74 18.21 22.19 -10.64
C LEU A 74 17.73 23.54 -10.10
N LYS A 75 18.68 24.38 -9.71
CA LYS A 75 18.46 25.82 -9.60
C LYS A 75 18.34 26.40 -11.00
#